data_AF-A0A7C7GTA4-F1
#
_entry.id   AF-A0A7C7GTA4-F1
#
_cell.length_a   1.000
_cell.length_b   1.000
_cell.length_c   1.000
_cell.angle_alpha   90.00
_cell.angle_beta   90.00
_cell.angle_gamma   90.00
#
_symmetry.space_group_name_H-M   'P 1'
#
loop_
_entity.id
_entity.type
_entity.pdbx_description
1 polymer ?
#
loop_
_entity_poly.entity_id
_entity_poly.type
_entity_poly.pdbx_seq_one_letter_code
_entity_poly.pdbx_strand_id
1 'polypeptide(L)'
;MRYNYSIKQIEVKRMALIVEDGSVVPNADSFQTLADARTTAANIGLTLPVDDTEAEVVLRQGYLNLLQRERSLQGSRISAVQTGIYPRSSVLNNCFPVDPDVIPNEVKLAQLYASDAINSGAETNNVNTGEKLSGFNVQGVYSETYQDGSRQSTNPSIQGVYNSLYPLTKAGYQASPCGGGGGLYRENMGYL
;
A
#
# COMPACT_ATOMS: atom_id res chain seq x y z
N MET A 1 -52.77 2.07 -25.94
CA MET A 1 -51.84 3.14 -25.53
C MET A 1 -50.60 2.46 -24.96
N ARG A 2 -49.51 2.33 -25.74
CA ARG A 2 -48.29 1.64 -25.30
C ARG A 2 -47.41 2.65 -24.57
N TYR A 3 -47.16 2.43 -23.28
CA TYR A 3 -46.23 3.23 -22.51
C TYR A 3 -44.81 2.76 -22.80
N ASN A 4 -44.09 3.53 -23.61
CA ASN A 4 -42.66 3.35 -23.82
C ASN A 4 -41.93 3.83 -22.56
N TYR A 5 -41.53 2.91 -21.68
CA TYR A 5 -40.58 3.22 -20.63
C TYR A 5 -39.19 3.32 -21.27
N SER A 6 -38.74 4.56 -21.46
CA SER A 6 -37.34 4.86 -21.77
C SER A 6 -36.50 4.50 -20.54
N ILE A 7 -35.73 3.41 -20.67
CA ILE A 7 -34.71 3.06 -19.69
C ILE A 7 -33.64 4.15 -19.81
N LYS A 8 -33.72 5.16 -18.93
CA LYS A 8 -32.58 6.03 -18.68
C LYS A 8 -31.47 5.12 -18.17
N GLN A 9 -30.47 4.90 -19.01
CA GLN A 9 -29.20 4.32 -18.62
C GLN A 9 -28.79 5.01 -17.32
N ILE A 10 -28.70 4.25 -16.23
CA ILE A 10 -28.06 4.71 -15.01
C ILE A 10 -26.59 4.84 -15.40
N GLU A 11 -26.21 6.03 -15.83
CA GLU A 11 -24.81 6.39 -15.96
C GLU A 11 -24.24 6.29 -14.55
N VAL A 12 -23.64 5.14 -14.22
CA VAL A 12 -22.74 5.02 -13.08
C VAL A 12 -21.63 6.01 -13.41
N LYS A 13 -21.80 7.25 -12.93
CA LYS A 13 -20.81 8.29 -13.03
C LYS A 13 -19.51 7.67 -12.54
N ARG A 14 -18.51 7.52 -13.43
CA ARG A 14 -17.17 7.07 -13.03
C ARG A 14 -16.78 7.86 -11.79
N MET A 15 -16.56 7.17 -10.67
CA MET A 15 -16.00 7.83 -9.51
C MET A 15 -14.51 7.96 -9.79
N ALA A 16 -14.15 8.97 -10.57
CA ALA A 16 -12.76 9.29 -10.82
C ALA A 16 -12.00 9.38 -9.49
N LEU A 17 -10.77 8.89 -9.46
CA LEU A 17 -9.92 8.96 -8.29
C LEU A 17 -9.72 10.41 -7.85
N ILE A 18 -9.86 10.67 -6.55
CA ILE A 18 -9.50 11.93 -5.92
C ILE A 18 -8.05 11.78 -5.48
N VAL A 19 -7.16 12.38 -6.26
CA VAL A 19 -5.71 12.21 -6.09
C VAL A 19 -5.20 13.19 -5.03
N GLU A 20 -4.51 12.66 -4.02
CA GLU A 20 -3.68 13.45 -3.12
C GLU A 20 -2.37 13.84 -3.82
N ASP A 21 -2.11 15.14 -3.91
CA ASP A 21 -0.91 15.72 -4.54
C ASP A 21 0.07 16.34 -3.55
N GLY A 22 -0.25 16.33 -2.25
CA GLY A 22 0.51 16.94 -1.17
C GLY A 22 -0.16 18.17 -0.56
N SER A 23 -1.22 18.68 -1.20
CA SER A 23 -1.99 19.84 -0.72
C SER A 23 -3.08 19.52 0.32
N VAL A 24 -3.20 18.26 0.77
CA VAL A 24 -4.27 17.78 1.67
C VAL A 24 -5.63 17.86 0.96
N VAL A 25 -5.76 17.11 -0.11
CA VAL A 25 -6.96 17.11 -0.95
C VAL A 25 -8.12 16.47 -0.19
N PRO A 26 -9.26 17.19 -0.02
CA PRO A 26 -10.41 16.64 0.68
C PRO A 26 -10.93 15.37 0.04
N ASN A 27 -11.16 14.33 0.85
CA ASN A 27 -11.63 13.02 0.42
C ASN A 27 -10.71 12.30 -0.57
N ALA A 28 -9.40 12.58 -0.54
CA ALA A 28 -8.45 11.84 -1.36
C ALA A 28 -8.52 10.33 -1.11
N ASP A 29 -8.53 9.56 -2.19
CA ASP A 29 -8.68 8.11 -2.20
C ASP A 29 -7.62 7.41 -3.07
N SER A 30 -6.64 8.17 -3.59
CA SER A 30 -5.49 7.68 -4.33
C SER A 30 -4.30 8.64 -4.19
N PHE A 31 -3.07 8.14 -4.39
CA PHE A 31 -1.84 8.95 -4.50
C PHE A 31 -1.40 9.20 -5.95
N GLN A 32 -2.14 8.65 -6.92
CA GLN A 32 -1.82 8.75 -8.35
C GLN A 32 -3.09 8.62 -9.21
N THR A 33 -3.02 9.14 -10.44
CA THR A 33 -4.10 8.98 -11.41
C THR A 33 -4.18 7.53 -11.92
N LEU A 34 -5.32 7.13 -12.49
CA LEU A 34 -5.44 5.80 -13.12
C LEU A 34 -4.46 5.65 -14.29
N ALA A 35 -4.28 6.70 -15.09
CA ALA A 35 -3.36 6.68 -16.23
C ALA A 35 -1.91 6.44 -15.78
N ASP A 36 -1.44 7.20 -14.79
CA ASP A 36 -0.09 7.04 -14.24
C ASP A 36 0.09 5.66 -13.61
N ALA A 37 -0.90 5.19 -12.84
CA ALA A 37 -0.87 3.87 -12.22
C ALA A 37 -0.70 2.75 -13.26
N ARG A 38 -1.46 2.81 -14.37
CA ARG A 38 -1.35 1.83 -15.46
C ARG A 38 0.00 1.89 -16.15
N THR A 39 0.50 3.09 -16.44
CA THR A 39 1.82 3.28 -17.06
C THR A 39 2.92 2.71 -16.17
N THR A 40 2.91 3.04 -14.88
CA THR A 40 3.89 2.51 -13.94
C THR A 40 3.76 1.00 -13.79
N ALA A 41 2.54 0.45 -13.65
CA ALA A 41 2.31 -0.98 -13.51
C ALA A 41 2.90 -1.77 -14.68
N ALA A 42 2.63 -1.34 -15.92
CA ALA A 42 3.17 -1.97 -17.11
C ALA A 42 4.70 -1.95 -17.14
N ASN A 43 5.32 -0.85 -16.70
CA ASN A 43 6.78 -0.72 -16.69
C ASN A 43 7.47 -1.64 -15.68
N ILE A 44 6.79 -2.03 -14.60
CA ILE A 44 7.37 -2.86 -13.52
C ILE A 44 6.75 -4.26 -13.44
N GLY A 45 5.94 -4.65 -14.44
CA GLY A 45 5.37 -5.99 -14.55
C GLY A 45 4.21 -6.29 -13.58
N LEU A 46 3.54 -5.25 -13.06
CA LEU A 46 2.32 -5.40 -12.26
C LEU A 46 1.08 -5.32 -13.13
N THR A 47 -0.03 -5.83 -12.62
CA THR A 47 -1.32 -5.90 -13.31
C THR A 47 -2.41 -5.15 -12.56
N LEU A 48 -3.21 -4.40 -13.31
CA LEU A 48 -4.46 -3.80 -12.84
C LEU A 48 -5.60 -4.29 -13.73
N PRO A 49 -6.85 -4.33 -13.23
CA PRO A 49 -8.03 -4.65 -14.03
C PRO A 49 -8.08 -3.84 -15.33
N VAL A 50 -8.54 -4.44 -16.43
CA VAL A 50 -8.69 -3.72 -17.70
C VAL A 50 -9.87 -2.75 -17.63
N ASP A 51 -10.93 -3.12 -16.91
CA ASP A 51 -12.04 -2.20 -16.63
C ASP A 51 -11.58 -1.06 -15.72
N ASP A 52 -11.91 0.18 -16.10
CA ASP A 52 -11.50 1.37 -15.35
C ASP A 52 -12.16 1.43 -13.98
N THR A 53 -13.43 1.02 -13.87
CA THR A 53 -14.16 1.07 -12.59
C THR A 53 -13.56 0.08 -11.61
N GLU A 54 -13.26 -1.13 -12.07
CA GLU A 54 -12.58 -2.14 -11.25
C GLU A 54 -11.16 -1.69 -10.86
N ALA A 55 -10.39 -1.11 -11.80
CA ALA A 55 -9.05 -0.62 -11.51
C ALA A 55 -9.06 0.52 -10.48
N GLU A 56 -9.99 1.46 -10.58
CA GLU A 56 -10.17 2.52 -9.61
C GLU A 56 -10.57 1.96 -8.23
N VAL A 57 -11.43 0.94 -8.16
CA VAL A 57 -11.78 0.27 -6.90
C VAL A 57 -10.55 -0.37 -6.26
N VAL A 58 -9.76 -1.12 -7.03
CA VAL A 58 -8.57 -1.78 -6.50
C VAL A 58 -7.51 -0.75 -6.06
N LEU A 59 -7.36 0.37 -6.78
CA LEU A 59 -6.46 1.46 -6.39
C LEU A 59 -6.87 2.11 -5.06
N ARG A 60 -8.17 2.29 -4.82
CA ARG A 60 -8.70 2.77 -3.53
C ARG A 60 -8.43 1.76 -2.41
N GLN A 61 -8.61 0.47 -2.68
CA GLN A 61 -8.29 -0.57 -1.70
C GLN A 61 -6.80 -0.58 -1.38
N GLY A 62 -5.93 -0.42 -2.38
CA GLY A 62 -4.49 -0.24 -2.19
C GLY A 62 -4.16 0.99 -1.34
N TYR A 63 -4.80 2.13 -1.59
CA TYR A 63 -4.65 3.35 -0.80
C TYR A 63 -5.00 3.12 0.68
N LEU A 64 -6.15 2.52 0.95
CA LEU A 64 -6.61 2.21 2.30
C LEU A 64 -5.73 1.16 2.99
N ASN A 65 -5.21 0.18 2.26
CA ASN A 65 -4.32 -0.83 2.79
C ASN A 65 -3.05 -0.22 3.41
N LEU A 66 -2.58 0.92 2.90
CA LEU A 66 -1.40 1.58 3.44
C LEU A 66 -1.61 2.19 4.83
N LEU A 67 -2.85 2.42 5.28
CA LEU A 67 -3.14 3.00 6.60
C LEU A 67 -2.56 2.16 7.75
N GLN A 68 -2.43 0.85 7.58
CA GLN A 68 -1.80 -0.03 8.57
C GLN A 68 -0.30 0.28 8.79
N ARG A 69 0.34 1.01 7.87
CA ARG A 69 1.76 1.41 7.92
C ARG A 69 2.01 2.66 8.73
N GLU A 70 0.97 3.38 9.16
CA GLU A 70 1.09 4.67 9.85
C GLU A 70 2.12 4.65 11.00
N ARG A 71 2.12 3.59 11.83
CA ARG A 71 2.98 3.52 13.03
C ARG A 71 4.47 3.37 12.70
N SER A 72 4.79 2.78 11.54
CA SER A 72 6.18 2.52 11.13
C SER A 72 6.81 3.69 10.39
N LEU A 73 6.02 4.64 9.87
CA LEU A 73 6.50 5.76 9.06
C LEU A 73 7.23 6.81 9.91
N GLN A 74 8.22 7.47 9.30
CA GLN A 74 8.89 8.63 9.87
C GLN A 74 7.94 9.83 9.95
N GLY A 75 8.35 10.85 10.72
CA GLY A 75 7.65 12.13 10.72
C GLY A 75 6.20 12.05 11.21
N SER A 76 5.44 13.09 10.89
CA SER A 76 4.03 13.23 11.26
C SER A 76 3.21 13.68 10.06
N ARG A 77 1.93 13.27 10.01
CA ARG A 77 0.94 13.87 9.12
C ARG A 77 0.93 15.38 9.28
N ILE A 78 0.77 16.12 8.17
CA ILE A 78 0.73 17.59 8.22
C ILE A 78 -0.66 18.12 8.59
N SER A 79 -1.69 17.28 8.49
CA SER A 79 -3.07 17.64 8.80
C SER A 79 -3.82 16.49 9.47
N ALA A 80 -4.73 16.83 10.38
CA ALA A 80 -5.63 15.87 11.00
C ALA A 80 -6.76 15.41 10.06
N VAL A 81 -7.07 16.19 9.02
CA VAL A 81 -8.16 15.88 8.07
C VAL A 81 -7.70 15.11 6.83
N GLN A 82 -6.39 14.87 6.68
CA GLN A 82 -5.89 14.06 5.58
C GLN A 82 -6.34 12.60 5.74
N THR A 83 -6.77 11.99 4.64
CA THR A 83 -7.34 10.64 4.62
C THR A 83 -6.26 9.55 4.63
N GLY A 84 -5.11 9.80 3.99
CA GLY A 84 -4.03 8.83 3.78
C GLY A 84 -2.83 8.99 4.71
N ILE A 85 -1.82 8.11 4.49
CA ILE A 85 -0.57 8.10 5.26
C ILE A 85 0.39 9.27 4.97
N TYR A 86 0.22 9.92 3.81
CA TYR A 86 0.93 11.12 3.34
C TYR A 86 -0.10 12.17 2.91
N PRO A 87 0.24 13.47 2.85
CA PRO A 87 1.56 14.10 3.09
C PRO A 87 2.09 14.05 4.55
N ARG A 88 3.40 14.28 4.74
CA ARG A 88 4.07 14.22 6.07
C ARG A 88 5.22 15.22 6.20
N SER A 89 5.41 15.77 7.40
CA SER A 89 6.56 16.61 7.76
C SER A 89 7.67 15.82 8.47
N SER A 90 8.90 16.34 8.39
CA SER A 90 10.09 15.78 9.06
C SER A 90 10.43 14.35 8.63
N VAL A 91 10.40 14.12 7.32
CA VAL A 91 10.76 12.84 6.69
C VAL A 91 12.06 12.99 5.92
N LEU A 92 12.94 12.00 6.02
CA LEU A 92 14.07 11.84 5.11
C LEU A 92 13.86 10.60 4.24
N ASN A 93 14.07 10.77 2.94
CA ASN A 93 14.18 9.66 1.98
C ASN A 93 15.65 9.54 1.56
N ASN A 94 16.31 8.44 1.94
CA ASN A 94 17.72 8.20 1.62
C ASN A 94 18.63 9.40 1.94
N CYS A 95 18.42 10.01 3.11
CA CYS A 95 19.15 11.19 3.60
C CYS A 95 18.87 12.53 2.91
N PHE A 96 17.88 12.58 2.03
CA PHE A 96 17.37 13.82 1.48
C PHE A 96 16.04 14.20 2.14
N PRO A 97 15.84 15.47 2.51
CA PRO A 97 14.55 15.93 3.01
C PRO A 97 13.47 15.76 1.95
N VAL A 98 12.33 15.23 2.40
CA VAL A 98 11.10 15.21 1.61
C VAL A 98 10.29 16.43 2.05
N ASP A 99 9.90 17.25 1.06
CA ASP A 99 9.05 18.40 1.33
C ASP A 99 7.67 17.98 1.83
N PRO A 100 7.09 18.72 2.79
CA PRO A 100 5.85 18.33 3.45
C PRO A 100 4.63 18.32 2.52
N ASP A 101 4.70 18.99 1.37
CA ASP A 101 3.68 19.11 0.34
C ASP A 101 3.97 18.22 -0.88
N VAL A 102 4.81 17.18 -0.72
CA VAL A 102 5.14 16.23 -1.78
C VAL A 102 4.71 14.82 -1.39
N ILE A 103 4.19 14.09 -2.38
CA ILE A 103 3.93 12.65 -2.27
C ILE A 103 5.09 11.87 -2.90
N PRO A 104 5.93 11.17 -2.10
CA PRO A 104 7.05 10.40 -2.62
C PRO A 104 6.63 9.31 -3.61
N ASN A 105 7.49 9.02 -4.58
CA ASN A 105 7.24 7.95 -5.56
C ASN A 105 7.15 6.58 -4.88
N GLU A 106 7.85 6.37 -3.77
CA GLU A 106 7.78 5.18 -2.94
C GLU A 106 6.36 4.93 -2.41
N VAL A 107 5.61 5.99 -2.09
CA VAL A 107 4.22 5.88 -1.62
C VAL A 107 3.29 5.48 -2.77
N LYS A 108 3.50 6.06 -3.97
CA LYS A 108 2.75 5.70 -5.19
C LYS A 108 3.01 4.24 -5.58
N LEU A 109 4.26 3.80 -5.54
CA LEU A 109 4.65 2.41 -5.76
C LEU A 109 4.05 1.48 -4.71
N ALA A 110 4.05 1.88 -3.44
CA ALA A 110 3.42 1.10 -2.38
C ALA A 110 1.92 0.91 -2.61
N GLN A 111 1.20 1.96 -3.03
CA GLN A 111 -0.20 1.84 -3.39
C GLN A 111 -0.38 0.84 -4.54
N LEU A 112 0.50 0.87 -5.54
CA LEU A 112 0.41 0.01 -6.71
C LEU A 112 0.70 -1.46 -6.38
N TYR A 113 1.73 -1.75 -5.58
CA TYR A 113 2.00 -3.10 -5.07
C TYR A 113 0.84 -3.63 -4.24
N ALA A 114 0.23 -2.77 -3.41
CA ALA A 114 -0.96 -3.16 -2.67
C ALA A 114 -2.12 -3.49 -3.61
N SER A 115 -2.33 -2.67 -4.63
CA SER A 115 -3.39 -2.82 -5.63
C SER A 115 -3.24 -4.12 -6.44
N ASP A 116 -2.05 -4.39 -6.98
CA ASP A 116 -1.78 -5.61 -7.74
C ASP A 116 -1.95 -6.88 -6.88
N ALA A 117 -1.49 -6.85 -5.63
CA ALA A 117 -1.70 -7.98 -4.72
C ALA A 117 -3.19 -8.23 -4.46
N ILE A 118 -3.97 -7.17 -4.23
CA ILE A 118 -5.42 -7.26 -4.01
C ILE A 118 -6.12 -7.77 -5.28
N ASN A 119 -5.73 -7.27 -6.45
CA ASN A 119 -6.20 -7.76 -7.74
C ASN A 119 -5.90 -9.26 -7.92
N SER A 120 -4.75 -9.71 -7.44
CA SER A 120 -4.32 -11.12 -7.45
C SER A 120 -4.97 -11.98 -6.35
N GLY A 121 -5.91 -11.43 -5.58
CA GLY A 121 -6.68 -12.15 -4.57
C GLY A 121 -6.17 -12.00 -3.13
N ALA A 122 -5.26 -11.06 -2.84
CA ALA A 122 -4.84 -10.78 -1.48
C ALA A 122 -6.02 -10.24 -0.65
N GLU A 123 -6.29 -10.89 0.48
CA GLU A 123 -7.35 -10.46 1.40
C GLU A 123 -6.95 -9.18 2.14
N THR A 124 -7.87 -8.23 2.24
CA THR A 124 -7.60 -6.93 2.91
C THR A 124 -8.21 -6.82 4.31
N ASN A 125 -9.32 -7.51 4.56
CA ASN A 125 -10.14 -7.34 5.77
C ASN A 125 -10.85 -8.63 6.22
N ASN A 126 -10.38 -9.82 5.79
CA ASN A 126 -11.03 -11.07 6.18
C ASN A 126 -10.81 -11.39 7.67
N VAL A 127 -11.87 -11.92 8.30
CA VAL A 127 -11.83 -12.42 9.67
C VAL A 127 -11.29 -13.85 9.62
N ASN A 128 -10.13 -14.11 10.23
CA ASN A 128 -9.58 -15.46 10.29
C ASN A 128 -10.40 -16.31 11.25
N THR A 129 -10.90 -17.45 10.80
CA THR A 129 -11.34 -18.54 11.69
C THR A 129 -10.18 -19.43 12.17
N GLY A 130 -8.96 -19.24 11.63
CA GLY A 130 -7.72 -19.81 12.16
C GLY A 130 -7.15 -21.01 11.41
N GLU A 131 -7.52 -21.22 10.15
CA GLU A 131 -7.14 -22.43 9.41
C GLU A 131 -5.83 -22.24 8.63
N LYS A 132 -4.84 -23.13 8.84
CA LYS A 132 -3.63 -23.24 8.01
C LYS A 132 -3.54 -24.62 7.39
N LEU A 133 -3.24 -24.67 6.09
CA LEU A 133 -2.84 -25.88 5.36
C LEU A 133 -1.44 -26.31 5.80
N SER A 134 -1.29 -27.49 6.42
CA SER A 134 0.02 -27.97 6.90
C SER A 134 0.76 -28.88 5.91
N GLY A 135 0.21 -29.16 4.73
CA GLY A 135 0.83 -30.04 3.75
C GLY A 135 0.01 -30.17 2.48
N PHE A 136 0.70 -30.36 1.35
CA PHE A 136 0.12 -30.58 0.03
C PHE A 136 0.69 -31.91 -0.51
N ASN A 137 -0.17 -32.89 -0.82
CA ASN A 137 0.18 -34.11 -1.54
C ASN A 137 -0.92 -34.41 -2.56
N VAL A 138 -0.52 -34.78 -3.78
CA VAL A 138 -1.45 -35.19 -4.84
C VAL A 138 -1.10 -36.59 -5.32
N GLN A 139 -1.93 -37.56 -4.91
CA GLN A 139 -2.27 -38.73 -5.72
C GLN A 139 -3.76 -39.05 -5.56
N GLY A 140 -4.57 -38.64 -6.55
CA GLY A 140 -5.88 -39.20 -6.86
C GLY A 140 -7.08 -38.78 -6.00
N VAL A 141 -7.72 -37.65 -6.36
CA VAL A 141 -9.11 -37.28 -6.00
C VAL A 141 -9.31 -36.75 -4.56
N TYR A 142 -8.66 -35.61 -4.26
CA TYR A 142 -8.93 -34.62 -3.19
C TYR A 142 -9.60 -35.09 -1.87
N SER A 143 -8.87 -34.97 -0.77
CA SER A 143 -9.40 -34.87 0.61
C SER A 143 -8.53 -33.90 1.42
N GLU A 144 -9.16 -32.94 2.09
CA GLU A 144 -8.50 -31.90 2.91
C GLU A 144 -8.56 -32.25 4.40
N THR A 145 -7.47 -32.03 5.13
CA THR A 145 -7.46 -32.04 6.60
C THR A 145 -6.73 -30.84 7.16
N TYR A 146 -7.32 -30.21 8.18
CA TYR A 146 -6.88 -28.97 8.81
C TYR A 146 -6.05 -29.26 10.07
N GLN A 147 -5.07 -28.40 10.38
CA GLN A 147 -4.27 -28.54 11.60
C GLN A 147 -4.73 -27.61 12.71
N ASP A 148 -4.78 -28.17 13.91
CA ASP A 148 -5.31 -27.52 15.10
C ASP A 148 -4.29 -26.57 15.72
N GLY A 149 -4.72 -25.35 16.03
CA GLY A 149 -3.98 -24.42 16.89
C GLY A 149 -3.00 -23.44 16.26
N SER A 150 -2.89 -23.30 14.94
CA SER A 150 -1.97 -22.31 14.33
C SER A 150 -2.69 -21.10 13.70
N ARG A 151 -2.41 -19.90 14.20
CA ARG A 151 -3.02 -18.65 13.69
C ARG A 151 -2.26 -18.12 12.47
N GLN A 152 -2.94 -17.89 11.33
CA GLN A 152 -2.38 -17.16 10.19
C GLN A 152 -2.64 -15.67 10.36
N SER A 153 -1.68 -14.81 10.02
CA SER A 153 -1.97 -13.39 9.84
C SER A 153 -2.89 -13.27 8.62
N THR A 154 -4.12 -12.76 8.82
CA THR A 154 -5.08 -12.55 7.73
C THR A 154 -4.68 -11.46 6.78
N ASN A 155 -3.82 -10.54 7.21
CA ASN A 155 -3.27 -9.55 6.32
C ASN A 155 -2.00 -10.14 5.70
N PRO A 156 -2.00 -10.51 4.41
CA PRO A 156 -0.78 -10.87 3.71
C PRO A 156 0.19 -9.68 3.81
N SER A 157 1.40 -9.97 4.29
CA SER A 157 2.49 -9.01 4.28
C SER A 157 2.93 -8.83 2.83
N ILE A 158 2.37 -7.82 2.14
CA ILE A 158 2.70 -7.55 0.73
C ILE A 158 4.13 -7.01 0.66
N GLN A 159 5.11 -7.86 0.34
CA GLN A 159 6.53 -7.53 0.41
C GLN A 159 6.90 -6.28 -0.40
N GLY A 160 6.28 -6.09 -1.57
CA GLY A 160 6.48 -4.90 -2.40
C GLY A 160 6.12 -3.59 -1.67
N VAL A 161 5.07 -3.59 -0.85
CA VAL A 161 4.68 -2.44 -0.01
C VAL A 161 5.74 -2.15 1.05
N TYR A 162 6.27 -3.19 1.71
CA TYR A 162 7.32 -3.00 2.71
C TYR A 162 8.61 -2.46 2.10
N ASN A 163 9.04 -3.03 0.99
CA ASN A 163 10.28 -2.65 0.32
C ASN A 163 10.22 -1.21 -0.19
N SER A 164 9.10 -0.84 -0.84
CA SER A 164 8.90 0.52 -1.35
C SER A 164 8.87 1.55 -0.23
N LEU A 165 8.14 1.29 0.86
CA LEU A 165 8.05 2.24 1.98
C LEU A 165 9.29 2.25 2.88
N TYR A 166 10.18 1.24 2.82
CA TYR A 166 11.28 1.08 3.75
C TYR A 166 12.10 2.36 3.96
N PRO A 167 12.54 3.10 2.92
CA PRO A 167 13.30 4.35 3.08
C PRO A 167 12.56 5.44 3.86
N LEU A 168 11.22 5.38 3.90
CA LEU A 168 10.34 6.34 4.57
C LEU A 168 9.91 5.89 5.97
N THR A 169 10.40 4.74 6.44
CA THR A 169 10.10 4.21 7.78
C THR A 169 11.13 4.65 8.82
N LYS A 170 10.74 4.65 10.10
CA LYS A 170 11.66 4.90 11.22
C LYS A 170 12.83 3.92 11.19
N ALA A 171 12.58 2.67 10.83
CA ALA A 171 13.60 1.63 10.69
C ALA A 171 14.55 1.93 9.52
N GLY A 172 14.03 2.31 8.35
CA GLY A 172 14.87 2.69 7.21
C GLY A 172 15.72 3.93 7.50
N TYR A 173 15.18 4.92 8.21
CA TYR A 173 15.97 6.06 8.68
C TYR A 173 17.10 5.62 9.62
N GLN A 174 16.82 4.81 10.65
CA GLN A 174 17.83 4.33 11.58
C GLN A 174 18.94 3.52 10.89
N ALA A 175 18.61 2.76 9.84
CA ALA A 175 19.57 1.99 9.06
C ALA A 175 20.33 2.83 8.02
N SER A 176 19.90 4.07 7.76
CA SER A 176 20.53 4.96 6.79
C SER A 176 21.76 5.70 7.37
N PRO A 177 22.69 6.17 6.52
CA PRO A 177 23.86 6.94 6.97
C PRO A 177 23.55 8.21 7.79
N CYS A 178 22.33 8.75 7.66
CA CYS A 178 21.91 9.99 8.31
C CYS A 178 21.04 9.79 9.56
N GLY A 179 20.50 8.60 9.81
CA GLY A 179 19.50 8.41 10.88
C GLY A 179 19.94 7.66 12.11
N GLY A 180 21.21 7.27 12.17
CA GLY A 180 21.72 6.54 13.31
C GLY A 180 23.21 6.32 13.22
N GLY A 181 23.99 7.39 13.42
CA GLY A 181 25.34 7.30 13.93
C GLY A 181 25.34 6.69 15.34
N GLY A 182 25.14 5.38 15.44
CA GLY A 182 25.49 4.56 16.59
C GLY A 182 26.97 4.22 16.46
N GLY A 183 27.82 5.03 17.09
CA GLY A 183 29.27 5.03 16.92
C GLY A 183 29.95 3.66 17.01
N LEU A 184 30.69 3.32 15.97
CA LEU A 184 32.02 2.76 16.16
C LEU A 184 32.98 3.94 16.30
N TYR A 185 33.00 4.58 17.47
CA TYR A 185 34.07 5.51 17.80
C TYR A 185 35.37 4.72 17.85
N ARG A 186 36.10 4.70 16.73
CA ARG A 186 37.50 4.27 16.65
C ARG A 186 38.45 5.19 17.44
N GLU A 187 37.92 6.10 18.25
CA GLU A 187 38.68 7.08 19.04
C GLU A 187 38.84 6.67 20.51
N ASN A 188 38.28 5.54 20.93
CA ASN A 188 38.48 4.99 22.27
C ASN A 188 39.15 3.60 22.27
N MET A 189 39.97 3.31 21.26
CA MET A 189 41.00 2.27 21.40
C MET A 189 42.17 2.91 22.14
N GLY A 190 41.95 3.11 23.45
CA GLY A 190 43.00 3.49 24.37
C GLY A 190 44.21 2.59 24.16
N TYR A 191 45.35 3.23 23.93
CA TYR A 191 46.64 2.63 24.22
C TYR A 191 46.63 2.17 25.68
N LEU A 192 46.53 0.86 25.89
CA LEU A 192 47.01 0.16 27.07
C LEU A 192 47.82 -1.04 26.57
#